data_AF-A0A5B7HT08-F1
#
_entry.id   AF-A0A5B7HT08-F1
#
_cell.length_a   1.000
_cell.length_b   1.000
_cell.length_c   1.000
_cell.angle_alpha   90.00
_cell.angle_beta   90.00
_cell.angle_gamma   90.00
#
_symmetry.space_group_name_H-M   'P 1'
#
loop_
_entity.id
_entity.type
_entity.pdbx_description
1 polymer ?
#
loop_
_entity_poly.entity_id
_entity_poly.type
_entity_poly.pdbx_seq_one_letter_code
_entity_poly.pdbx_strand_id
1 'polypeptide(L)' 'MNGSSVGCPRQAISPGLVETEFIMRTGRSPEAARQLYQEMPSLQPDDVTDSLIHALSAPPSVQVNIHAVACV' A
#
# COMPACT_ATOMS: atom_id res chain seq x y z
N MET A 1 -27.54 -21.40 -0.40
CA MET A 1 -26.54 -20.33 -0.60
C MET A 1 -25.17 -20.90 -0.29
N ASN A 2 -24.69 -21.74 -1.19
CA ASN A 2 -23.42 -22.42 -1.17
C ASN A 2 -22.45 -21.53 -1.96
N GLY A 3 -21.72 -20.69 -1.23
CA GLY A 3 -20.69 -19.83 -1.77
C GLY A 3 -19.55 -20.68 -2.32
N SER A 4 -19.60 -20.99 -3.60
CA SER A 4 -18.42 -21.37 -4.36
C SER A 4 -17.48 -20.18 -4.36
N SER A 5 -16.60 -20.11 -3.36
CA SER A 5 -15.48 -19.19 -3.30
C SER A 5 -14.57 -19.50 -4.48
N VAL A 6 -14.85 -18.84 -5.60
CA VAL A 6 -13.92 -18.68 -6.73
C VAL A 6 -12.53 -18.45 -6.16
N GLY A 7 -11.55 -19.24 -6.60
CA GLY A 7 -10.15 -19.16 -6.19
C GLY A 7 -9.48 -17.89 -6.73
N CYS A 8 -10.02 -16.73 -6.38
CA CYS A 8 -9.41 -15.45 -6.66
C CYS A 8 -8.23 -15.27 -5.70
N PRO A 9 -7.01 -15.03 -6.22
CA PRO A 9 -5.86 -14.75 -5.36
C PRO A 9 -6.15 -13.52 -4.51
N ARG A 10 -5.96 -13.64 -3.20
CA ARG A 10 -6.16 -12.55 -2.24
C ARG A 10 -4.79 -12.02 -1.85
N GLN A 11 -4.52 -10.78 -2.23
CA GLN A 11 -3.26 -10.09 -1.95
C GLN A 11 -3.56 -8.92 -1.02
N ALA A 12 -2.80 -8.80 0.07
CA ALA A 12 -2.85 -7.65 0.95
C ALA A 12 -1.51 -6.91 0.86
N ILE A 13 -1.57 -5.60 0.61
CA ILE A 13 -0.41 -4.72 0.68
C ILE A 13 -0.58 -3.83 1.89
N SER A 14 0.44 -3.79 2.74
CA SER A 14 0.50 -2.95 3.92
C SER A 14 1.59 -1.89 3.70
N PRO A 15 1.24 -0.75 3.09
CA PRO A 15 2.19 0.33 2.94
C PRO A 15 2.42 1.04 4.29
N GLY A 16 3.63 1.54 4.47
CA GLY A 16 3.98 2.46 5.56
C GLY A 16 3.42 3.86 5.34
N LEU A 17 4.18 4.89 5.73
CA LEU A 17 3.79 6.28 5.49
C LEU A 17 3.94 6.61 4.00
N VAL A 18 2.84 6.90 3.30
CA VAL A 18 2.86 7.29 1.88
C VAL A 18 2.50 8.76 1.76
N GLU A 19 3.25 9.51 0.96
CA GLU A 19 2.98 10.90 0.61
C GLU A 19 1.70 10.99 -0.24
N THR A 20 0.57 11.19 0.44
CA THR A 20 -0.76 11.23 -0.15
C THR A 20 -1.64 12.22 0.60
N GLU A 21 -2.86 12.43 0.14
CA GLU A 21 -3.83 13.25 0.84
C GLU A 21 -4.43 12.56 2.08
N PHE A 22 -4.01 11.33 2.39
CA PHE A 22 -4.54 10.56 3.51
C PHE A 22 -4.38 11.33 4.83
N ILE A 23 -3.17 11.82 5.14
CA ILE A 23 -2.91 12.54 6.39
C ILE A 23 -3.70 13.85 6.47
N MET A 24 -3.88 14.56 5.36
CA MET A 24 -4.72 15.76 5.33
C MET A 24 -6.20 15.45 5.63
N ARG A 25 -6.68 14.26 5.24
CA ARG A 25 -8.05 13.79 5.53
C ARG A 25 -8.24 13.23 6.93
N THR A 26 -7.17 12.95 7.67
CA THR A 26 -7.25 12.50 9.09
C THR A 26 -7.60 13.62 10.08
N GLY A 27 -7.90 14.84 9.60
CA GLY A 27 -8.20 16.00 10.44
C GLY A 27 -6.96 16.76 10.92
N ARG A 28 -5.78 16.43 10.40
CA ARG A 28 -4.55 17.23 10.59
C ARG A 28 -4.54 18.41 9.63
N SER A 29 -3.93 19.53 10.05
CA SER A 29 -3.75 20.67 9.16
C SER A 29 -2.79 20.30 8.01
N PRO A 30 -2.95 20.90 6.83
CA PRO A 30 -2.10 20.61 5.67
C PRO A 30 -0.61 20.94 5.95
N GLU A 31 -0.32 21.90 6.83
CA GLU A 31 1.04 22.22 7.26
C GLU A 31 1.64 21.10 8.12
N ALA A 32 0.87 20.56 9.07
CA ALA A 32 1.30 19.45 9.90
C ALA A 32 1.48 18.15 9.08
N ALA A 33 0.66 17.95 8.04
CA ALA A 33 0.83 16.84 7.11
C ALA A 33 2.15 16.96 6.32
N ARG A 34 2.47 18.15 5.81
CA ARG A 34 3.74 18.41 5.11
C ARG A 34 4.96 18.25 6.02
N GLN A 35 4.89 18.75 7.25
CA GLN A 35 5.97 18.53 8.22
C GLN A 35 6.18 17.04 8.50
N LEU A 36 5.10 16.27 8.65
CA LEU A 36 5.18 14.82 8.85
C LEU A 36 5.88 14.10 7.68
N TYR A 37 5.59 14.50 6.44
CA TYR A 37 6.24 13.96 5.24
C TYR A 37 7.70 14.42 5.07
N GLN A 38 8.08 15.54 5.68
CA GLN A 38 9.46 16.04 5.68
C GLN A 38 10.31 15.43 6.80
N GLU A 39 9.70 15.17 7.96
CA GLU A 39 10.39 14.64 9.15
C GLU A 39 10.51 13.11 9.13
N MET A 40 9.56 12.42 8.50
CA MET A 40 9.59 10.97 8.36
C MET A 40 9.84 10.58 6.91
N PRO A 41 10.71 9.60 6.64
CA PRO A 41 10.85 9.06 5.31
C PRO A 41 9.48 8.55 4.88
N SER A 42 9.03 8.97 3.70
CA SER A 42 7.71 8.66 3.16
C SER A 42 7.87 7.97 1.81
N LEU A 43 7.04 6.95 1.58
CA LEU A 43 6.93 6.27 0.30
C LEU A 43 6.23 7.18 -0.70
N GLN A 44 6.66 7.10 -1.94
CA GLN A 44 5.92 7.68 -3.04
C GLN A 44 4.76 6.74 -3.44
N PRO A 45 3.67 7.28 -4.01
CA PRO A 45 2.58 6.46 -4.53
C PRO A 45 3.04 5.49 -5.63
N ASP A 46 4.12 5.82 -6.35
CA ASP A 46 4.74 4.97 -7.34
C ASP A 46 5.31 3.68 -6.72
N ASP A 47 5.94 3.76 -5.54
CA ASP A 47 6.50 2.59 -4.83
C ASP A 47 5.40 1.56 -4.48
N VAL A 48 4.21 2.07 -4.12
CA VAL A 48 3.03 1.23 -3.84
C VAL A 48 2.50 0.59 -5.12
N THR A 49 2.54 1.33 -6.23
CA THR A 49 2.09 0.84 -7.54
C THR A 49 3.03 -0.23 -8.09
N ASP A 50 4.34 -0.04 -7.95
CA ASP A 50 5.34 -1.04 -8.32
C ASP A 50 5.20 -2.32 -7.49
N SER A 51 4.90 -2.18 -6.20
CA SER A 51 4.62 -3.32 -5.32
C SER A 51 3.38 -4.11 -5.77
N LEU A 52 2.34 -3.42 -6.24
CA LEU A 52 1.15 -4.04 -6.84
C LEU A 52 1.49 -4.77 -8.14
N ILE A 53 2.24 -4.12 -9.04
CA ILE A 53 2.67 -4.73 -10.30
C ILE A 53 3.49 -5.98 -10.03
N HIS A 54 4.39 -5.93 -9.05
CA HIS A 54 5.18 -7.09 -8.64
C HIS A 54 4.30 -8.23 -8.12
N ALA A 55 3.36 -7.94 -7.22
CA ALA A 55 2.46 -8.94 -6.66
C ALA A 55 1.53 -9.58 -7.71
N LEU A 56 1.09 -8.80 -8.70
CA LEU A 56 0.23 -9.26 -9.80
C LEU A 56 1.00 -9.95 -10.93
N SER A 57 2.28 -9.60 -11.12
CA SER A 57 3.15 -10.25 -12.11
C SER A 57 3.64 -11.63 -11.65
N ALA A 58 3.42 -11.98 -10.38
CA ALA A 58 3.75 -13.31 -9.87
C ALA A 58 2.94 -14.39 -10.61
N PRO A 59 3.56 -15.51 -11.00
CA PRO A 59 2.85 -16.63 -11.62
C PRO A 59 1.68 -17.11 -10.73
N PRO A 60 0.60 -17.66 -11.30
CA PRO A 60 -0.56 -18.14 -10.53
C PRO A 60 -0.24 -19.28 -9.54
N SER A 61 0.96 -19.86 -9.62
CA SER A 61 1.48 -20.83 -8.64
C SER A 61 2.16 -20.19 -7.43
N VAL A 62 2.38 -18.87 -7.42
CA VAL A 62 3.03 -18.11 -6.35
C VAL A 62 2.06 -17.05 -5.85
N GLN A 63 1.50 -17.26 -4.66
CA GLN A 63 0.62 -16.29 -4.02
C GLN A 63 1.40 -15.44 -3.02
N VAL A 64 1.57 -14.16 -3.33
CA VAL A 64 2.11 -13.17 -2.39
C VAL A 64 0.98 -12.77 -1.44
N ASN A 65 0.97 -13.36 -0.23
CA ASN A 65 -0.12 -13.18 0.74
C ASN A 65 -0.11 -11.79 1.41
N ILE A 66 1.05 -11.36 1.91
CA ILE A 66 1.24 -10.07 2.58
C ILE A 66 2.53 -9.46 2.06
N HIS A 67 2.44 -8.29 1.43
CA HIS A 67 3.59 -7.51 1.00
C HIS A 67 3.66 -6.22 1.83
N ALA A 68 4.64 -6.13 2.73
CA ALA A 68 4.87 -4.95 3.54
C ALA A 68 5.86 -4.03 2.80
N VAL A 69 5.42 -2.80 2.51
CA VAL A 69 6.26 -1.79 1.87
C VAL A 69 6.64 -0.79 2.95
N ALA A 70 7.93 -0.73 3.28
CA ALA A 70 8.49 0.17 4.27
C ALA A 70 9.37 1.23 3.59
N CYS A 71 9.41 2.43 4.16
CA CYS A 71 10.33 3.47 3.70
C CYS A 71 11.78 3.05 3.96
N VAL A 72 12.64 3.24 2.96
CA VAL A 72 14.10 3.09 3.06
C VAL A 72 14.77 4.37 3.54
#